data_AF-A0AAV2F2K0-F1
#
_entry.id   AF-A0AAV2F2K0-F1
#
_cell.length_a   1.000
_cell.length_b   1.000
_cell.length_c   1.000
_cell.angle_alpha   90.00
_cell.angle_beta   90.00
_cell.angle_gamma   90.00
#
_symmetry.space_group_name_H-M   'P 1'
#
loop_
_entity.id
_entity.type
_entity.pdbx_description
1 polymer ?
#
loop_
_entity_poly.entity_id
_entity_poly.type
_entity_poly.pdbx_seq_one_letter_code
_entity_poly.pdbx_strand_id
1 'polypeptide(L)'
;MQNIRQICPEGAQWLDQHDLEMWTFHKDGGHRWGIAITNSSESINNVYRECRALPISAIVEMTFWKTNGWFVNRLHWCEKREAQGNIHSDYATKIMEKDNRKSSRHTVTVMNRNAGEYSVETRHWEDGRRGGHRHEVTVNFRTKKGACSCQKYQGRGIPCSHAMAVIKHRSKDPRHFVSSFFNIDSQKSSYCTSFRALPDEAYWPVYEGMVIIPPIGLRQETGRPRVKRIPNEMDQSGRPPRGPRRCSICKLPGHDKRKCPGPIGPQNAGPDVVNPDNGA
;
A
#
# COMPACT_ATOMS: atom_id res chain seq x y z
N MET A 1 -1.81 22.04 -16.12
CA MET A 1 -2.20 21.68 -17.49
C MET A 1 -1.24 22.15 -18.56
N GLN A 2 -0.76 23.41 -18.55
CA GLN A 2 0.19 23.90 -19.58
C GLN A 2 1.45 23.03 -19.76
N ASN A 3 2.11 22.62 -18.67
CA ASN A 3 3.27 21.71 -18.77
C ASN A 3 2.93 20.34 -19.39
N ILE A 4 1.75 19.78 -19.08
CA ILE A 4 1.32 18.48 -19.65
C ILE A 4 1.06 18.64 -21.15
N ARG A 5 0.40 19.73 -21.56
CA ARG A 5 0.15 20.06 -22.98
C ARG A 5 1.43 20.24 -23.79
N GLN A 6 2.50 20.73 -23.17
CA GLN A 6 3.81 20.85 -23.81
C GLN A 6 4.55 19.52 -23.96
N ILE A 7 4.44 18.62 -22.96
CA ILE A 7 5.17 17.35 -22.94
C ILE A 7 4.43 16.27 -23.75
N CYS A 8 3.10 16.20 -23.65
CA CYS A 8 2.27 15.21 -24.32
C CYS A 8 0.90 15.82 -24.69
N PRO A 9 0.79 16.42 -25.90
CA PRO A 9 -0.44 17.06 -26.35
C PRO A 9 -1.62 16.09 -26.44
N GLU A 10 -1.38 14.87 -26.93
CA GLU A 10 -2.38 13.80 -27.06
C GLU A 10 -2.91 13.36 -25.69
N GLY A 11 -2.01 13.19 -24.71
CA GLY A 11 -2.39 12.88 -23.34
C GLY A 11 -3.18 14.01 -22.68
N ALA A 12 -2.83 15.26 -22.95
CA ALA A 12 -3.61 16.41 -22.46
C ALA A 12 -5.02 16.46 -23.09
N GLN A 13 -5.15 16.17 -24.37
CA GLN A 13 -6.44 16.12 -25.06
C GLN A 13 -7.33 15.00 -24.49
N TRP A 14 -6.75 13.84 -24.18
CA TRP A 14 -7.46 12.75 -23.50
C TRP A 14 -7.92 13.16 -22.10
N LEU A 15 -7.06 13.84 -21.32
CA LEU A 15 -7.42 14.34 -19.99
C LEU A 15 -8.51 15.42 -20.04
N ASP A 16 -8.49 16.29 -21.06
CA ASP A 16 -9.51 17.33 -21.26
C ASP A 16 -10.90 16.74 -21.59
N GLN A 17 -10.99 15.47 -22.05
CA GLN A 17 -12.25 14.75 -22.27
C GLN A 17 -12.85 14.16 -20.98
N HIS A 18 -12.11 14.18 -19.87
CA HIS A 18 -12.49 13.57 -18.61
C HIS A 18 -12.60 14.63 -17.52
N ASP A 19 -13.59 14.48 -16.64
CA ASP A 19 -13.76 15.38 -15.51
C ASP A 19 -12.48 15.50 -14.67
N LEU A 20 -12.13 16.75 -14.33
CA LEU A 20 -10.95 17.11 -13.53
C LEU A 20 -10.88 16.32 -12.22
N GLU A 21 -12.02 15.95 -11.65
CA GLU A 21 -12.11 15.18 -10.40
C GLU A 21 -11.54 13.77 -10.54
N MET A 22 -11.59 13.17 -11.73
CA MET A 22 -11.16 11.78 -11.96
C MET A 22 -9.65 11.61 -12.05
N TRP A 23 -8.92 12.68 -12.39
CA TRP A 23 -7.48 12.60 -12.65
C TRP A 23 -6.65 13.63 -11.88
N THR A 24 -7.26 14.57 -11.15
CA THR A 24 -6.53 15.52 -10.29
C THR A 24 -6.78 15.31 -8.80
N PHE A 25 -5.70 15.11 -8.05
CA PHE A 25 -5.74 15.00 -6.58
C PHE A 25 -6.39 16.18 -5.86
N HIS A 26 -6.20 17.40 -6.38
CA HIS A 26 -6.66 18.61 -5.70
C HIS A 26 -8.12 18.95 -6.01
N LYS A 27 -8.76 18.27 -6.97
CA LYS A 27 -10.18 18.46 -7.33
C LYS A 27 -11.01 17.18 -7.21
N ASP A 28 -10.46 16.08 -6.71
CA ASP A 28 -11.18 14.80 -6.63
C ASP A 28 -12.36 14.77 -5.64
N GLY A 29 -12.75 15.90 -5.05
CA GLY A 29 -13.82 15.98 -4.06
C GLY A 29 -13.58 15.16 -2.79
N GLY A 30 -12.34 14.67 -2.57
CA GLY A 30 -12.00 13.74 -1.50
C GLY A 30 -12.23 12.26 -1.84
N HIS A 31 -12.63 11.95 -3.08
CA HIS A 31 -12.90 10.58 -3.55
C HIS A 31 -11.62 9.81 -3.93
N ARG A 32 -10.46 10.49 -3.97
CA ARG A 32 -9.15 9.85 -4.21
C ARG A 32 -9.01 9.19 -5.58
N TRP A 33 -9.82 9.58 -6.57
CA TRP A 33 -9.73 9.07 -7.95
C TRP A 33 -8.33 9.22 -8.54
N GLY A 34 -7.65 10.32 -8.20
CA GLY A 34 -6.28 10.58 -8.65
C GLY A 34 -5.21 9.68 -8.04
N ILE A 35 -5.49 8.88 -6.99
CA ILE A 35 -4.48 7.98 -6.37
C ILE A 35 -4.23 6.79 -7.31
N ALA A 36 -3.43 7.02 -8.34
CA ALA A 36 -2.92 6.01 -9.26
C ALA A 36 -1.75 5.24 -8.63
N ILE A 37 -2.00 4.54 -7.52
CA ILE A 37 -1.03 3.57 -6.98
C ILE A 37 -1.41 2.16 -7.42
N THR A 38 -0.53 1.50 -8.16
CA THR A 38 -0.64 0.07 -8.49
C THR A 38 -0.55 -0.83 -7.26
N ASN A 39 -0.29 -0.29 -6.06
CA ASN A 39 -0.17 -1.06 -4.82
C ASN A 39 -1.31 -2.06 -4.59
N SER A 40 -2.55 -1.71 -4.96
CA SER A 40 -3.69 -2.64 -4.82
C SER A 40 -3.55 -3.84 -5.75
N SER A 41 -3.26 -3.62 -7.04
CA SER A 41 -3.04 -4.71 -8.00
C SER A 41 -1.74 -5.45 -7.74
N GLU A 42 -0.68 -4.78 -7.28
CA GLU A 42 0.60 -5.38 -6.88
C GLU A 42 0.47 -6.25 -5.62
N SER A 43 -0.32 -5.84 -4.64
CA SER A 43 -0.61 -6.63 -3.44
C SER A 43 -1.32 -7.93 -3.82
N ILE A 44 -2.35 -7.83 -4.66
CA ILE A 44 -3.07 -9.00 -5.19
C ILE A 44 -2.13 -9.88 -6.05
N ASN A 45 -1.32 -9.27 -6.91
CA ASN A 45 -0.32 -9.97 -7.72
C ASN A 45 0.72 -10.71 -6.88
N ASN A 46 1.09 -10.17 -5.71
CA ASN A 46 1.99 -10.82 -4.78
C ASN A 46 1.35 -12.05 -4.15
N VAL A 47 0.06 -11.97 -3.80
CA VAL A 47 -0.71 -13.09 -3.26
C VAL A 47 -0.82 -14.24 -4.25
N TYR A 48 -0.97 -13.93 -5.55
CA TYR A 48 -1.06 -14.94 -6.61
C TYR A 48 0.27 -15.28 -7.26
N ARG A 49 1.41 -14.77 -6.76
CA ARG A 49 2.73 -15.01 -7.36
C ARG A 49 3.03 -16.50 -7.47
N GLU A 50 2.68 -17.26 -6.45
CA GLU A 50 2.94 -18.71 -6.35
C GLU A 50 1.97 -19.54 -7.20
N CYS A 51 0.77 -19.01 -7.46
CA CYS A 51 -0.28 -19.68 -8.21
C CYS A 51 -0.07 -19.64 -9.74
N ARG A 52 0.83 -18.77 -10.24
CA ARG A 52 1.03 -18.55 -11.69
C ARG A 52 1.49 -19.79 -12.47
N ALA A 53 2.02 -20.78 -11.79
CA ALA A 53 2.48 -22.04 -12.40
C ALA A 53 1.44 -23.18 -12.29
N LEU A 54 0.27 -22.91 -11.69
CA LEU A 54 -0.77 -23.91 -11.49
C LEU A 54 -1.75 -23.95 -12.67
N PRO A 55 -2.48 -25.06 -12.86
CA PRO A 55 -3.60 -25.12 -13.80
C PRO A 55 -4.63 -24.01 -13.54
N ILE A 56 -5.35 -23.59 -14.59
CA ILE A 56 -6.35 -22.52 -14.49
C ILE A 56 -7.41 -22.85 -13.41
N SER A 57 -7.87 -24.10 -13.34
CA SER A 57 -8.82 -24.56 -12.32
C SER A 57 -8.30 -24.33 -10.90
N ALA A 58 -7.04 -24.71 -10.63
CA ALA A 58 -6.40 -24.49 -9.33
C ALA A 58 -6.22 -22.99 -9.02
N ILE A 59 -5.93 -22.14 -10.01
CA ILE A 59 -5.86 -20.69 -9.81
C ILE A 59 -7.24 -20.15 -9.39
N VAL A 60 -8.30 -20.54 -10.11
CA VAL A 60 -9.69 -20.12 -9.82
C VAL A 60 -10.09 -20.55 -8.40
N GLU A 61 -9.85 -21.82 -8.06
CA GLU A 61 -10.16 -22.36 -6.74
C GLU A 61 -9.38 -21.63 -5.62
N MET A 62 -8.07 -21.43 -5.80
CA MET A 62 -7.26 -20.68 -4.83
C MET A 62 -7.71 -19.24 -4.66
N THR A 63 -8.09 -18.57 -5.76
CA THR A 63 -8.65 -17.21 -5.73
C THR A 63 -9.94 -17.19 -4.92
N PHE A 64 -10.84 -18.15 -5.15
CA PHE A 64 -12.09 -18.26 -4.40
C PHE A 64 -11.82 -18.42 -2.89
N TRP A 65 -11.05 -19.44 -2.49
CA TRP A 65 -10.83 -19.74 -1.07
C TRP A 65 -10.04 -18.66 -0.34
N LYS A 66 -9.03 -18.05 -0.99
CA LYS A 66 -8.29 -16.92 -0.39
C LYS A 66 -9.19 -15.71 -0.20
N THR A 67 -10.01 -15.38 -1.19
CA THR A 67 -10.91 -14.22 -1.11
C THR A 67 -11.97 -14.44 -0.03
N ASN A 68 -12.61 -15.62 -0.01
CA ASN A 68 -13.55 -15.99 1.04
C ASN A 68 -12.90 -15.91 2.44
N GLY A 69 -11.73 -16.53 2.61
CA GLY A 69 -10.97 -16.49 3.86
C GLY A 69 -10.62 -15.07 4.29
N TRP A 70 -10.30 -14.17 3.37
CA TRP A 70 -10.08 -12.75 3.71
C TRP A 70 -11.36 -12.07 4.19
N PHE A 71 -12.49 -12.27 3.52
CA PHE A 71 -13.76 -11.67 3.92
C PHE A 71 -14.18 -12.15 5.31
N VAL A 72 -14.16 -13.46 5.55
CA VAL A 72 -14.48 -14.07 6.85
C VAL A 72 -13.54 -13.55 7.94
N ASN A 73 -12.22 -13.63 7.72
CA ASN A 73 -11.25 -13.17 8.70
C ASN A 73 -11.35 -11.66 8.97
N ARG A 74 -11.65 -10.84 7.95
CA ARG A 74 -11.81 -9.39 8.12
C ARG A 74 -13.07 -9.03 8.87
N LEU A 75 -14.18 -9.70 8.61
CA LEU A 75 -15.41 -9.50 9.35
C LEU A 75 -15.21 -9.86 10.82
N HIS A 76 -14.67 -11.06 11.10
CA HIS A 76 -14.34 -11.49 12.46
C HIS A 76 -13.39 -10.52 13.18
N TRP A 77 -12.36 -10.02 12.47
CA TRP A 77 -11.46 -9.01 13.00
C TRP A 77 -12.19 -7.71 13.38
N CYS A 78 -13.14 -7.27 12.56
CA CYS A 78 -13.96 -6.08 12.85
C CYS A 78 -14.87 -6.29 14.07
N GLU A 79 -15.54 -7.44 14.17
CA GLU A 79 -16.39 -7.80 15.31
C GLU A 79 -15.60 -7.83 16.63
N LYS A 80 -14.41 -8.44 16.62
CA LYS A 80 -13.53 -8.44 17.79
C LYS A 80 -13.15 -7.02 18.22
N ARG A 81 -12.92 -6.12 17.26
CA ARG A 81 -12.54 -4.73 17.52
C ARG A 81 -13.69 -3.92 18.08
N GLU A 82 -14.89 -4.12 17.55
CA GLU A 82 -16.14 -3.55 18.04
C GLU A 82 -16.40 -4.00 19.48
N ALA A 83 -16.25 -5.29 19.77
CA ALA A 83 -16.38 -5.85 21.13
C ALA A 83 -15.35 -5.26 22.12
N GLN A 84 -14.19 -4.83 21.64
CA GLN A 84 -13.17 -4.12 22.43
C GLN A 84 -13.46 -2.61 22.58
N GLY A 85 -14.61 -2.12 22.09
CA GLY A 85 -15.00 -0.71 22.15
C GLY A 85 -14.25 0.20 21.18
N ASN A 86 -13.59 -0.35 20.16
CA ASN A 86 -13.00 0.47 19.11
C ASN A 86 -14.11 1.04 18.21
N ILE A 87 -13.94 2.29 17.80
CA ILE A 87 -14.88 2.98 16.89
C ILE A 87 -14.31 3.02 15.47
N HIS A 88 -12.98 3.12 15.37
CA HIS A 88 -12.25 3.37 14.13
C HIS A 88 -11.33 2.22 13.73
N SER A 89 -11.05 2.16 12.43
CA SER A 89 -10.05 1.29 11.84
C SER A 89 -8.67 1.51 12.46
N ASP A 90 -7.84 0.47 12.43
CA ASP A 90 -6.46 0.52 12.91
C ASP A 90 -5.62 1.62 12.27
N TYR A 91 -5.84 1.83 10.98
CA TYR A 91 -5.17 2.88 10.23
C TYR A 91 -5.52 4.26 10.80
N ALA A 92 -6.81 4.54 10.99
CA ALA A 92 -7.25 5.81 11.55
C ALA A 92 -6.75 5.99 12.98
N THR A 93 -6.87 4.97 13.84
CA THR A 93 -6.38 5.02 15.23
C THR A 93 -4.89 5.35 15.30
N LYS A 94 -4.04 4.68 14.51
CA LYS A 94 -2.58 4.94 14.48
C LYS A 94 -2.24 6.36 14.04
N ILE A 95 -2.92 6.87 13.00
CA ILE A 95 -2.74 8.25 12.54
C ILE A 95 -3.21 9.24 13.60
N MET A 96 -4.37 8.96 14.21
CA MET A 96 -4.91 9.78 15.27
C MET A 96 -3.96 9.90 16.45
N GLU A 97 -3.46 8.79 17.00
CA GLU A 97 -2.51 8.79 18.11
C GLU A 97 -1.25 9.61 17.78
N LYS A 98 -0.70 9.42 16.58
CA LYS A 98 0.48 10.14 16.10
C LYS A 98 0.23 11.65 16.03
N ASP A 99 -0.88 12.08 15.46
CA ASP A 99 -1.20 13.49 15.30
C ASP A 99 -1.72 14.12 16.60
N ASN A 100 -2.32 13.33 17.48
CA ASN A 100 -2.75 13.70 18.82
C ASN A 100 -1.56 14.06 19.72
N ARG A 101 -0.45 13.29 19.64
CA ARG A 101 0.81 13.62 20.32
C ARG A 101 1.44 14.92 19.82
N LYS A 102 1.25 15.24 18.53
CA LYS A 102 1.77 16.47 17.93
C LYS A 102 0.90 17.68 18.26
N SER A 103 -0.41 17.47 18.46
CA SER A 103 -1.37 18.56 18.64
C SER A 103 -1.10 19.38 19.91
N SER A 104 -0.52 18.77 20.95
CA SER A 104 -0.18 19.46 22.21
C SER A 104 0.94 20.49 22.07
N ARG A 105 1.64 20.50 20.94
CA ARG A 105 2.76 21.41 20.65
C ARG A 105 2.34 22.60 19.77
N HIS A 106 1.04 22.81 19.59
CA HIS A 106 0.51 23.87 18.75
C HIS A 106 -0.21 24.91 19.60
N THR A 107 -0.07 26.17 19.20
CA THR A 107 -0.82 27.28 19.78
C THR A 107 -2.03 27.57 18.90
N VAL A 108 -3.20 27.72 19.51
CA VAL A 108 -4.46 27.98 18.79
C VAL A 108 -4.91 29.40 19.10
N THR A 109 -5.10 30.20 18.05
CA THR A 109 -5.71 31.53 18.11
C THR A 109 -7.08 31.48 17.46
N VAL A 110 -8.10 31.94 18.18
CA VAL A 110 -9.48 31.99 17.67
C VAL A 110 -9.63 33.20 16.76
N MET A 111 -10.00 32.96 15.49
CA MET A 111 -10.27 34.04 14.53
C MET A 111 -11.76 34.37 14.51
N ASN A 112 -12.59 33.34 14.31
CA ASN A 112 -14.05 33.46 14.36
C ASN A 112 -14.67 32.24 15.04
N ARG A 113 -15.20 32.46 16.25
CA ARG A 113 -15.78 31.39 17.07
C ARG A 113 -17.04 30.78 16.45
N ASN A 114 -17.85 31.58 15.75
CA ASN A 114 -19.14 31.14 15.22
C ASN A 114 -18.98 30.42 13.88
N ALA A 115 -18.09 30.92 13.02
CA ALA A 115 -17.72 30.26 11.77
C ALA A 115 -16.82 29.03 11.98
N GLY A 116 -16.16 28.94 13.15
CA GLY A 116 -15.26 27.83 13.47
C GLY A 116 -13.89 27.98 12.82
N GLU A 117 -13.41 29.21 12.68
CA GLU A 117 -12.15 29.58 12.03
C GLU A 117 -11.07 29.88 13.08
N TYR A 118 -9.88 29.33 12.86
CA TYR A 118 -8.75 29.41 13.78
C TYR A 118 -7.43 29.54 13.02
N SER A 119 -6.49 30.22 13.65
CA SER A 119 -5.09 30.20 13.26
C SER A 119 -4.33 29.29 14.21
N VAL A 120 -3.57 28.33 13.67
CA VAL A 120 -2.78 27.39 14.45
C VAL A 120 -1.31 27.56 14.12
N GLU A 121 -0.51 27.89 15.13
CA GLU A 121 0.92 28.04 15.01
C GLU A 121 1.64 26.80 15.52
N THR A 122 2.50 26.25 14.67
CA THR A 122 3.32 25.08 15.04
C THR A 122 4.54 25.57 15.81
N ARG A 123 4.83 25.00 16.99
CA ARG A 123 6.03 25.38 17.77
C ARG A 123 7.31 25.29 16.92
N HIS A 124 8.15 26.32 17.04
CA HIS A 124 9.48 26.37 16.44
C HIS A 124 10.39 25.32 17.06
N TRP A 125 11.24 24.69 16.26
CA TRP A 125 12.25 23.74 16.75
C TRP A 125 13.61 24.42 16.71
N GLU A 126 14.33 24.42 17.82
CA GLU A 126 15.70 24.96 17.92
C GLU A 126 16.71 24.11 17.11
N ASP A 127 16.39 22.83 16.91
CA ASP A 127 17.24 21.82 16.24
C ASP A 127 17.07 21.78 14.70
N GLY A 128 16.70 22.91 14.07
CA GLY A 128 16.58 23.03 12.60
C GLY A 128 15.43 22.25 11.93
N ARG A 129 14.56 21.59 12.71
CA ARG A 129 13.38 20.88 12.16
C ARG A 129 12.30 21.87 11.73
N ARG A 130 11.55 21.53 10.66
CA ARG A 130 10.44 22.36 10.16
C ARG A 130 9.41 22.64 11.27
N GLY A 131 9.18 23.92 11.56
CA GLY A 131 8.28 24.45 12.60
C GLY A 131 8.02 25.94 12.36
N GLY A 132 7.24 26.60 13.22
CA GLY A 132 6.95 28.04 13.09
C GLY A 132 5.96 28.41 11.97
N HIS A 133 5.36 27.43 11.29
CA HIS A 133 4.36 27.70 10.26
C HIS A 133 2.99 27.95 10.88
N ARG A 134 2.30 28.96 10.33
CA ARG A 134 0.91 29.29 10.62
C ARG A 134 -0.02 28.55 9.67
N HIS A 135 -1.03 27.89 10.23
CA HIS A 135 -2.02 27.14 9.47
C HIS A 135 -3.42 27.67 9.76
N GLU A 136 -4.16 27.95 8.69
CA GLU A 136 -5.58 28.24 8.79
C GLU A 136 -6.34 26.92 8.96
N VAL A 137 -7.22 26.87 9.96
CA VAL A 137 -8.00 25.70 10.30
C VAL A 137 -9.46 26.11 10.47
N THR A 138 -10.33 25.43 9.74
CA THR A 138 -11.78 25.59 9.87
C THR A 138 -12.38 24.28 10.36
N VAL A 139 -13.18 24.32 11.43
CA VAL A 139 -13.86 23.14 11.99
C VAL A 139 -15.33 23.46 12.20
N ASN A 140 -16.20 22.74 11.50
CA ASN A 140 -17.63 22.77 11.73
C ASN A 140 -18.00 21.75 12.81
N PHE A 141 -18.29 22.26 14.02
CA PHE A 141 -18.61 21.41 15.17
C PHE A 141 -20.01 20.77 15.12
N ARG A 142 -20.90 21.24 14.24
CA ARG A 142 -22.23 20.65 14.01
C ARG A 142 -22.13 19.45 13.07
N THR A 143 -21.49 19.62 11.91
CA THR A 143 -21.33 18.56 10.91
C THR A 143 -20.15 17.63 11.17
N LYS A 144 -19.29 17.96 12.14
CA LYS A 144 -18.05 17.24 12.48
C LYS A 144 -17.04 17.13 11.33
N LYS A 145 -17.06 18.10 10.42
CA LYS A 145 -16.11 18.23 9.31
C LYS A 145 -15.15 19.39 9.54
N GLY A 146 -14.02 19.38 8.87
CA GLY A 146 -13.11 20.52 8.87
C GLY A 146 -12.11 20.50 7.73
N ALA A 147 -11.38 21.60 7.63
CA ALA A 147 -10.36 21.85 6.63
C ALA A 147 -9.14 22.47 7.30
N CYS A 148 -7.97 22.24 6.74
CA CYS A 148 -6.72 22.81 7.21
C CYS A 148 -5.85 23.18 6.01
N SER A 149 -5.16 24.32 6.06
CA SER A 149 -4.26 24.76 4.98
C SER A 149 -3.13 23.76 4.71
N CYS A 150 -2.82 22.84 5.63
CA CYS A 150 -1.86 21.76 5.39
C CYS A 150 -2.38 20.63 4.49
N GLN A 151 -3.65 20.65 4.08
CA GLN A 151 -4.35 19.68 3.21
C GLN A 151 -4.41 18.23 3.71
N LYS A 152 -3.78 17.92 4.86
CA LYS A 152 -3.77 16.57 5.43
C LYS A 152 -5.15 16.12 5.89
N TYR A 153 -5.96 17.02 6.44
CA TYR A 153 -7.29 16.63 6.93
C TYR A 153 -8.20 16.28 5.74
N GLN A 154 -8.22 17.13 4.71
CA GLN A 154 -8.98 16.94 3.48
C GLN A 154 -8.56 15.66 2.77
N GLY A 155 -7.27 15.47 2.52
CA GLY A 155 -6.78 14.29 1.80
C GLY A 155 -6.97 12.98 2.58
N ARG A 156 -6.89 13.02 3.93
CA ARG A 156 -6.95 11.80 4.75
C ARG A 156 -8.35 11.45 5.23
N GLY A 157 -9.25 12.42 5.37
CA GLY A 157 -10.50 12.27 6.11
C GLY A 157 -10.30 12.07 7.62
N ILE A 158 -9.10 12.30 8.14
CA ILE A 158 -8.73 12.15 9.56
C ILE A 158 -8.15 13.50 10.01
N PRO A 159 -8.57 14.07 11.16
CA PRO A 159 -8.07 15.35 11.64
C PRO A 159 -6.54 15.35 11.72
N CYS A 160 -5.90 16.32 11.08
CA CYS A 160 -4.46 16.52 11.23
C CYS A 160 -4.14 17.08 12.62
N SER A 161 -2.86 17.12 13.01
CA SER A 161 -2.46 17.62 14.33
C SER A 161 -2.93 19.06 14.62
N HIS A 162 -3.04 19.92 13.60
CA HIS A 162 -3.57 21.27 13.73
C HIS A 162 -5.08 21.28 14.02
N ALA A 163 -5.86 20.53 13.25
CA ALA A 163 -7.30 20.36 13.48
C ALA A 163 -7.58 19.72 14.85
N MET A 164 -6.78 18.74 15.27
CA MET A 164 -6.87 18.15 16.60
C MET A 164 -6.64 19.17 17.72
N ALA A 165 -5.67 20.08 17.55
CA ALA A 165 -5.42 21.15 18.53
C ALA A 165 -6.66 22.05 18.68
N VAL A 166 -7.27 22.45 17.57
CA VAL A 166 -8.52 23.25 17.56
C VAL A 166 -9.69 22.50 18.21
N ILE A 167 -9.87 21.21 17.88
CA ILE A 167 -10.95 20.40 18.43
C ILE A 167 -10.81 20.27 19.96
N LYS A 168 -9.59 20.02 20.44
CA LYS A 168 -9.28 19.97 21.88
C LYS A 168 -9.42 21.31 22.57
N HIS A 169 -9.04 22.41 21.91
CA HIS A 169 -9.24 23.77 22.42
C HIS A 169 -10.73 24.08 22.68
N ARG A 170 -11.65 23.40 21.99
CA ARG A 170 -13.10 23.45 22.24
C ARG A 170 -13.61 22.36 23.18
N SER A 171 -12.72 21.63 23.85
CA SER A 171 -13.04 20.50 24.74
C SER A 171 -13.93 19.45 24.07
N LYS A 172 -13.72 19.22 22.77
CA LYS A 172 -14.40 18.16 22.02
C LYS A 172 -13.44 17.00 21.76
N ASP A 173 -14.01 15.82 21.58
CA ASP A 173 -13.26 14.62 21.28
C ASP A 173 -12.97 14.52 19.77
N PRO A 174 -11.68 14.49 19.34
CA PRO A 174 -11.28 14.33 17.94
C PRO A 174 -11.81 13.07 17.26
N ARG A 175 -12.16 12.02 18.01
CA ARG A 175 -12.68 10.76 17.44
C ARG A 175 -13.97 10.98 16.65
N HIS A 176 -14.78 11.98 16.99
CA HIS A 176 -16.02 12.25 16.27
C HIS A 176 -15.84 13.02 14.95
N PHE A 177 -14.62 13.44 14.63
CA PHE A 177 -14.29 14.25 13.44
C PHE A 177 -13.57 13.44 12.36
N VAL A 178 -13.43 12.13 12.58
CA VAL A 178 -12.92 11.17 11.60
C VAL A 178 -14.04 10.84 10.61
N SER A 179 -13.69 10.73 9.33
CA SER A 179 -14.64 10.32 8.30
C SER A 179 -15.22 8.93 8.58
N SER A 180 -16.53 8.79 8.34
CA SER A 180 -17.25 7.53 8.53
C SER A 180 -16.68 6.37 7.71
N PHE A 181 -15.94 6.64 6.63
CA PHE A 181 -15.20 5.63 5.86
C PHE A 181 -14.24 4.79 6.72
N PHE A 182 -13.77 5.33 7.85
CA PHE A 182 -12.88 4.63 8.76
C PHE A 182 -13.58 4.01 9.96
N ASN A 183 -14.90 4.14 10.08
CA ASN A 183 -15.65 3.48 11.15
C ASN A 183 -15.63 1.97 10.95
N ILE A 184 -15.64 1.22 12.05
CA ILE A 184 -15.71 -0.24 11.99
C ILE A 184 -16.97 -0.72 11.26
N ASP A 185 -18.11 -0.05 11.41
CA ASP A 185 -19.35 -0.39 10.69
C ASP A 185 -19.19 -0.33 9.16
N SER A 186 -18.50 0.70 8.65
CA SER A 186 -18.21 0.84 7.23
C SER A 186 -17.27 -0.27 6.74
N GLN A 187 -16.31 -0.68 7.59
CA GLN A 187 -15.45 -1.82 7.29
C GLN A 187 -16.25 -3.13 7.25
N LYS A 188 -17.11 -3.38 8.25
CA LYS A 188 -18.01 -4.56 8.26
C LYS A 188 -18.88 -4.60 7.02
N SER A 189 -19.47 -3.47 6.65
CA SER A 189 -20.30 -3.34 5.44
C SER A 189 -19.53 -3.63 4.16
N SER A 190 -18.23 -3.33 4.11
CA SER A 190 -17.38 -3.65 2.95
C SER A 190 -17.09 -5.14 2.81
N TYR A 191 -17.22 -5.92 3.89
CA TYR A 191 -16.94 -7.35 3.94
C TYR A 191 -18.18 -8.20 4.27
N CYS A 192 -19.39 -7.62 4.26
CA CYS A 192 -20.61 -8.33 4.64
C CYS A 192 -21.11 -9.30 3.57
N THR A 193 -20.64 -9.17 2.33
CA THR A 193 -20.98 -10.08 1.25
C THR A 193 -20.48 -11.48 1.55
N SER A 194 -21.39 -12.46 1.54
CA SER A 194 -21.05 -13.86 1.76
C SER A 194 -20.71 -14.58 0.46
N PHE A 195 -19.68 -15.40 0.52
CA PHE A 195 -19.42 -16.42 -0.49
C PHE A 195 -20.27 -17.64 -0.14
N ARG A 196 -20.97 -18.20 -1.14
CA ARG A 196 -21.65 -19.49 -0.97
C ARG A 196 -20.63 -20.60 -1.00
N ALA A 197 -20.83 -21.66 -0.22
CA ALA A 197 -19.98 -22.84 -0.29
C ALA A 197 -19.95 -23.37 -1.74
N LEU A 198 -18.76 -23.65 -2.25
CA LEU A 198 -18.61 -24.36 -3.50
C LEU A 198 -19.05 -25.81 -3.26
N PRO A 199 -20.05 -26.32 -3.99
CA PRO A 199 -20.42 -27.73 -3.89
C PRO A 199 -19.29 -28.61 -4.42
N ASP A 200 -19.28 -29.87 -4.00
CA ASP A 200 -18.37 -30.87 -4.58
C ASP A 200 -18.66 -31.07 -6.07
N GLU A 201 -17.62 -31.39 -6.85
CA GLU A 201 -17.71 -31.62 -8.30
C GLU A 201 -18.77 -32.66 -8.66
N ALA A 202 -18.98 -33.66 -7.79
CA ALA A 202 -20.02 -34.69 -7.96
C ALA A 202 -21.45 -34.13 -8.03
N TYR A 203 -21.69 -32.92 -7.53
CA TYR A 203 -23.01 -32.27 -7.52
C TYR A 203 -23.11 -31.09 -8.48
N TRP A 204 -22.11 -30.87 -9.34
CA TRP A 204 -22.16 -29.78 -10.30
C TRP A 204 -23.18 -30.08 -11.41
N PRO A 205 -23.91 -29.08 -11.90
CA PRO A 205 -24.77 -29.27 -13.07
C PRO A 205 -23.91 -29.62 -14.29
N VAL A 206 -24.51 -30.33 -15.24
CA VAL A 206 -23.86 -30.63 -16.52
C VAL A 206 -23.44 -29.32 -17.18
N TYR A 207 -22.16 -29.22 -17.55
CA TYR A 207 -21.64 -28.04 -18.23
C TYR A 207 -22.08 -28.04 -19.70
N GLU A 208 -22.98 -27.13 -20.04
CA GLU A 208 -23.51 -26.94 -21.41
C GLU A 208 -22.79 -25.82 -22.19
N GLY A 209 -21.72 -25.26 -21.64
CA GLY A 209 -21.00 -24.14 -22.23
C GLY A 209 -19.97 -24.54 -23.29
N MET A 210 -19.20 -23.55 -23.75
CA MET A 210 -18.16 -23.76 -24.77
C MET A 210 -17.01 -24.63 -24.24
N VAL A 211 -16.62 -25.65 -25.02
CA VAL A 211 -15.42 -26.42 -24.75
C VAL A 211 -14.20 -25.66 -25.29
N ILE A 212 -13.37 -25.15 -24.39
CA ILE A 212 -12.12 -24.48 -24.76
C ILE A 212 -11.06 -25.53 -25.06
N ILE A 213 -10.78 -25.74 -26.34
CA ILE A 213 -9.72 -26.64 -26.80
C ILE A 213 -8.44 -25.80 -26.99
N PRO A 214 -7.32 -26.12 -26.31
CA PRO A 214 -6.07 -25.40 -26.53
C PRO A 214 -5.60 -25.59 -27.98
N PRO A 215 -5.03 -24.56 -28.63
CA PRO A 215 -4.51 -24.69 -29.99
C PRO A 215 -3.51 -25.85 -30.10
N ILE A 216 -3.80 -26.81 -30.98
CA ILE A 216 -2.92 -27.94 -31.27
C ILE A 216 -1.63 -27.36 -31.88
N GLY A 217 -0.49 -27.53 -31.21
CA GLY A 217 0.81 -27.08 -31.70
C GLY A 217 1.45 -25.91 -30.95
N LEU A 218 0.83 -25.36 -29.91
CA LEU A 218 1.54 -24.52 -28.93
C LEU A 218 2.53 -25.39 -28.14
N ARG A 219 3.73 -25.58 -28.69
CA ARG A 219 4.87 -26.07 -27.91
C ARG A 219 5.07 -25.10 -26.75
N GLN A 220 4.87 -25.57 -25.52
CA GLN A 220 5.49 -24.91 -24.38
C GLN A 220 6.98 -24.86 -24.68
N GLU A 221 7.56 -23.66 -24.77
CA GLU A 221 9.01 -23.53 -24.91
C GLU A 221 9.68 -24.42 -23.86
N THR A 222 10.63 -25.25 -24.28
CA THR A 222 11.30 -26.20 -23.40
C THR A 222 11.98 -25.44 -22.26
N GLY A 223 11.43 -25.51 -21.05
CA GLY A 223 11.98 -24.82 -19.88
C GLY A 223 10.93 -24.48 -18.82
N ARG A 224 11.40 -24.09 -17.63
CA ARG A 224 10.52 -23.66 -16.54
C ARG A 224 9.85 -22.34 -16.91
N PRO A 225 8.50 -22.23 -16.87
CA PRO A 225 7.81 -20.97 -17.09
C PRO A 225 8.39 -19.85 -16.22
N ARG A 226 8.62 -18.68 -16.83
CA ARG A 226 9.15 -17.51 -16.10
C ARG A 226 8.13 -17.05 -15.05
N VAL A 227 8.34 -17.44 -13.80
CA VAL A 227 7.49 -17.05 -12.66
C VAL A 227 7.74 -15.60 -12.23
N LYS A 228 8.95 -15.07 -12.47
CA LYS A 228 9.35 -13.72 -12.07
C LYS A 228 8.87 -12.70 -13.10
N ARG A 229 8.19 -11.64 -12.62
CA ARG A 229 7.79 -10.47 -13.41
C ARG A 229 9.03 -9.83 -14.06
N ILE A 230 8.90 -9.40 -15.32
CA ILE A 230 9.91 -8.56 -15.99
C ILE A 230 9.90 -7.18 -15.31
N PRO A 231 11.03 -6.73 -14.74
CA PRO A 231 11.12 -5.40 -14.15
C PRO A 231 10.89 -4.32 -15.22
N ASN A 232 10.14 -3.27 -14.89
CA ASN A 232 9.95 -2.10 -15.76
C ASN A 232 10.80 -0.92 -15.27
N GLU A 233 10.70 0.24 -15.92
CA GLU A 233 11.49 1.43 -15.61
C GLU A 233 11.28 1.94 -14.17
N MET A 234 10.07 1.77 -13.61
CA MET A 234 9.80 2.14 -12.21
C MET A 234 10.54 1.26 -11.19
N ASP A 235 10.94 0.04 -11.57
CA ASP A 235 11.74 -0.84 -10.71
C ASP A 235 13.24 -0.49 -10.70
N GLN A 236 13.67 0.38 -11.62
CA GLN A 236 15.06 0.79 -11.78
C GLN A 236 15.39 2.04 -10.97
N SER A 237 14.42 2.93 -10.75
CA SER A 237 14.58 4.23 -10.10
C SER A 237 14.96 4.18 -8.61
N GLY A 238 14.86 3.02 -7.96
CA GLY A 238 15.22 2.82 -6.55
C GLY A 238 16.49 2.00 -6.32
N ARG A 239 17.16 1.52 -7.37
CA ARG A 239 18.40 0.73 -7.22
C ARG A 239 19.59 1.64 -7.47
N PRO A 240 20.61 1.66 -6.59
CA PRO A 240 21.87 2.33 -6.91
C PRO A 240 22.37 1.77 -8.26
N PRO A 241 22.98 2.60 -9.12
CA PRO A 241 23.54 2.13 -10.38
C PRO A 241 24.35 0.88 -10.08
N ARG A 242 24.03 -0.23 -10.75
CA ARG A 242 24.83 -1.44 -10.57
C ARG A 242 26.23 -1.08 -11.01
N GLY A 243 27.14 -0.92 -10.05
CA GLY A 243 28.54 -0.65 -10.33
C GLY A 243 29.07 -1.68 -11.33
N PRO A 244 30.15 -1.35 -12.07
CA PRO A 244 30.71 -2.25 -13.07
C PRO A 244 30.90 -3.64 -12.48
N ARG A 245 30.48 -4.69 -13.20
CA ARG A 245 30.59 -6.07 -12.73
C ARG A 245 32.04 -6.35 -12.35
N ARG A 246 32.26 -6.70 -11.08
CA ARG A 246 33.57 -7.06 -10.53
C ARG A 246 33.74 -8.57 -10.54
N CYS A 247 34.94 -9.03 -10.88
CA CYS A 247 35.30 -10.43 -10.81
C CYS A 247 35.12 -10.97 -9.38
N SER A 248 34.49 -12.12 -9.21
CA SER A 248 34.24 -12.67 -7.87
C SER A 248 35.51 -13.10 -7.14
N ILE A 249 36.60 -13.36 -7.89
CA ILE A 249 37.90 -13.83 -7.40
C ILE A 249 38.77 -12.63 -6.98
N CYS A 250 39.13 -11.75 -7.92
CA CYS A 250 40.04 -10.63 -7.64
C CYS A 250 39.34 -9.28 -7.34
N LYS A 251 38.01 -9.22 -7.40
CA LYS A 251 37.18 -8.01 -7.16
C LYS A 251 37.45 -6.81 -8.09
N LEU A 252 38.26 -7.00 -9.13
CA LEU A 252 38.52 -5.99 -10.16
C LEU A 252 37.41 -5.98 -11.23
N PRO A 253 37.04 -4.80 -11.76
CA PRO A 253 36.10 -4.68 -12.89
C PRO A 253 36.73 -5.15 -14.21
N GLY A 254 35.90 -5.42 -15.23
CA GLY A 254 36.35 -5.66 -16.61
C GLY A 254 36.51 -7.13 -17.03
N HIS A 255 36.36 -8.09 -16.11
CA HIS A 255 36.37 -9.52 -16.44
C HIS A 255 35.51 -10.33 -15.45
N ASP A 256 35.13 -11.56 -15.83
CA ASP A 256 34.41 -12.49 -14.97
C ASP A 256 35.37 -13.51 -14.32
N LYS A 257 34.83 -14.35 -13.43
CA LYS A 257 35.64 -15.38 -12.74
C LYS A 257 36.32 -16.37 -13.70
N ARG A 258 35.78 -16.56 -14.90
CA ARG A 258 36.29 -17.54 -15.88
C ARG A 258 37.51 -17.01 -16.62
N LYS A 259 37.64 -15.68 -16.73
CA LYS A 259 38.76 -14.99 -17.38
C LYS A 259 39.63 -14.24 -16.37
N CYS A 260 39.62 -14.66 -15.11
CA CYS A 260 40.39 -14.00 -14.05
C CYS A 260 41.88 -14.38 -14.16
N PRO A 261 42.80 -13.41 -14.33
CA PRO A 261 44.23 -13.68 -14.41
C PRO A 261 44.89 -13.88 -13.04
N GLY A 262 44.15 -13.76 -11.94
CA GLY A 262 44.66 -14.01 -10.58
C GLY A 262 44.95 -15.49 -10.30
N PRO A 263 45.88 -15.79 -9.38
CA PRO A 263 46.41 -17.14 -9.19
C PRO A 263 45.31 -18.11 -8.73
N ILE A 264 45.23 -19.26 -9.42
CA ILE A 264 44.49 -20.43 -8.93
C ILE A 264 45.40 -21.12 -7.91
N GLY A 265 44.98 -21.24 -6.65
CA GLY A 265 45.58 -22.21 -5.74
C GLY A 265 45.03 -22.16 -4.31
N PRO A 266 45.29 -23.20 -3.49
CA PRO A 266 45.63 -24.59 -3.80
C PRO A 266 44.54 -25.57 -3.33
N GLN A 267 44.70 -26.83 -3.70
CA GLN A 267 43.87 -27.97 -3.31
C GLN A 267 44.04 -28.23 -1.80
N ASN A 268 42.95 -28.24 -1.04
CA ASN A 268 42.96 -28.67 0.36
C ASN A 268 43.17 -30.20 0.42
N ALA A 269 44.41 -30.65 0.54
CA ALA A 269 44.71 -31.91 1.19
C ALA A 269 44.63 -31.66 2.71
N GLY A 270 43.56 -32.14 3.35
CA GLY A 270 43.49 -32.21 4.81
C GLY A 270 44.30 -33.41 5.32
N PRO A 271 44.90 -33.34 6.51
CA PRO A 271 45.67 -34.44 7.07
C PRO A 271 44.75 -35.57 7.55
N ASP A 272 45.22 -36.81 7.38
CA ASP A 272 44.62 -38.03 7.93
C ASP A 272 44.52 -37.95 9.46
N VAL A 273 43.29 -38.03 9.97
CA VAL A 273 43.03 -38.26 11.40
C VAL A 273 42.77 -39.74 11.58
N VAL A 274 43.77 -40.43 12.13
CA VAL A 274 43.66 -41.80 12.66
C VAL A 274 42.77 -41.74 13.91
N ASN A 275 41.65 -42.47 13.89
CA ASN A 275 40.85 -42.77 15.08
C ASN A 275 41.28 -44.14 15.61
N PRO A 276 41.81 -44.25 16.84
CA PRO A 276 41.86 -45.52 17.54
C PRO A 276 40.60 -45.73 18.40
N ASP A 277 40.32 -47.00 18.64
CA ASP A 277 39.53 -47.58 19.72
C ASP A 277 38.01 -47.77 19.52
N ASN A 278 37.74 -48.89 18.84
CA ASN A 278 36.74 -49.86 19.29
C ASN A 278 37.19 -50.52 20.60
N GLY A 279 36.31 -50.63 21.59
CA GLY A 279 36.56 -51.44 22.77
C GLY A 279 35.33 -51.61 23.65
N ALA A 280 34.66 -52.77 23.47
CA ALA A 280 33.79 -53.51 24.38
C ALA A 280 32.49 -52.86 24.89
#